data_AF-A0A951WI85-F1
#
_entry.id   AF-A0A951WI85-F1
#
_cell.length_a   1.000
_cell.length_b   1.000
_cell.length_c   1.000
_cell.angle_alpha   90.00
_cell.angle_beta   90.00
_cell.angle_gamma   90.00
#
_symmetry.space_group_name_H-M   'P 1'
#
loop_
_entity.id
_entity.type
_entity.pdbx_description
1 polymer ?
#
loop_
_entity_poly.entity_id
_entity_poly.type
_entity_poly.pdbx_seq_one_letter_code
_entity_poly.pdbx_strand_id
1 'polypeptide(L)'
;PYYIIREREATGFWKSLIDSTEIVIECSGNSNGYRLPTEAEWEYAARGGNRSKNYIYSGSNNIDKVAWYGGNSGGKTYAVGLKQPNEIGIYDMSGNVWEWCWDCKGNYTSPRQTNPKGPSSGIGRVLRGGSCRNYARYCRVANRDYSMPDYRHSYYGFRIARNK
;
A
#
# COMPACT_ATOMS: atom_id res chain seq x y z
N PRO A 1 12.22 -8.35 -1.23
CA PRO A 1 12.35 -9.20 -2.43
C PRO A 1 12.05 -8.36 -3.67
N TYR A 2 12.77 -8.60 -4.76
CA TYR A 2 12.43 -8.00 -6.05
C TYR A 2 11.62 -8.99 -6.86
N TYR A 3 10.73 -8.46 -7.70
CA TYR A 3 9.78 -9.20 -8.49
C TYR A 3 9.90 -8.79 -9.95
N ILE A 4 9.78 -9.80 -10.80
CA ILE A 4 9.50 -9.65 -12.20
C ILE A 4 7.98 -9.73 -12.35
N ILE A 5 7.39 -8.70 -12.96
CA ILE A 5 5.97 -8.67 -13.29
C ILE A 5 5.86 -8.68 -14.81
N ARG A 6 5.16 -9.67 -15.36
CA ARG A 6 4.95 -9.82 -16.81
C ARG A 6 3.49 -10.12 -17.07
N GLU A 7 2.98 -9.56 -18.16
CA GLU A 7 1.73 -10.02 -18.77
C GLU A 7 2.06 -11.14 -19.75
N ARG A 8 1.27 -12.21 -19.71
CA ARG A 8 1.27 -13.26 -20.73
C ARG A 8 -0.15 -13.58 -21.12
N GLU A 9 -0.36 -14.19 -22.28
CA GLU A 9 -1.68 -14.72 -22.61
C GLU A 9 -2.12 -15.75 -21.56
N ALA A 10 -3.37 -15.63 -21.11
CA ALA A 10 -3.97 -16.63 -20.24
C ALA A 10 -4.04 -17.98 -20.99
N THR A 11 -3.67 -19.07 -20.32
CA THR A 11 -3.68 -20.43 -20.90
C THR A 11 -4.60 -21.36 -20.11
N GLY A 12 -5.14 -22.38 -20.80
CA GLY A 12 -6.00 -23.40 -20.19
C GLY A 12 -7.30 -22.85 -19.61
N PHE A 13 -7.74 -23.42 -18.49
CA PHE A 13 -9.00 -23.09 -17.79
C PHE A 13 -9.18 -21.59 -17.50
N TRP A 14 -8.09 -20.87 -17.31
CA TRP A 14 -8.12 -19.44 -17.03
C TRP A 14 -8.48 -18.60 -18.26
N LYS A 15 -8.13 -19.03 -19.48
CA LYS A 15 -8.52 -18.34 -20.73
C LYS A 15 -10.03 -18.28 -20.94
N SER A 16 -10.78 -19.24 -20.39
CA SER A 16 -12.25 -19.30 -20.51
C SER A 16 -13.02 -18.53 -19.43
N LEU A 17 -12.36 -17.99 -18.40
CA LEU A 17 -13.02 -17.43 -17.22
C LEU A 17 -12.59 -16.01 -16.83
N ILE A 18 -11.47 -15.51 -17.34
CA ILE A 18 -10.96 -14.16 -17.09
C ILE A 18 -10.46 -13.52 -18.40
N ASP A 19 -10.09 -12.23 -18.31
CA ASP A 19 -9.49 -11.45 -19.40
C ASP A 19 -8.34 -12.21 -20.10
N SER A 20 -8.07 -11.87 -21.35
CA SER A 20 -7.16 -12.60 -22.26
C SER A 20 -5.69 -12.67 -21.78
N THR A 21 -5.34 -11.96 -20.71
CA THR A 21 -4.01 -11.82 -20.14
C THR A 21 -3.96 -12.22 -18.67
N GLU A 22 -2.89 -12.91 -18.28
CA GLU A 22 -2.54 -13.25 -16.90
C GLU A 22 -1.31 -12.44 -16.46
N ILE A 23 -1.37 -11.86 -15.25
CA ILE A 23 -0.21 -11.22 -14.61
C ILE A 23 0.56 -12.29 -13.82
N VAL A 24 1.81 -12.53 -14.20
CA VAL A 24 2.73 -13.42 -13.49
C VAL A 24 3.69 -12.60 -12.65
N ILE A 25 3.82 -12.96 -11.36
CA ILE A 25 4.72 -12.33 -10.39
C ILE A 25 5.74 -13.36 -9.92
N GLU A 26 7.00 -13.18 -10.31
CA GLU A 26 8.11 -14.08 -9.95
C GLU A 26 9.11 -13.36 -9.04
N CYS A 27 9.49 -13.99 -7.93
CA CYS A 27 10.55 -13.46 -7.07
C CYS A 27 11.92 -13.68 -7.73
N SER A 28 12.67 -12.60 -7.96
CA SER A 28 14.01 -12.65 -8.55
C SER A 28 14.95 -11.70 -7.81
N GLY A 29 15.91 -12.25 -7.06
CA GLY A 29 16.82 -11.48 -6.19
C GLY A 29 17.75 -10.50 -6.92
N ASN A 30 17.96 -10.68 -8.24
CA ASN A 30 18.87 -9.88 -9.06
C ASN A 30 18.15 -8.92 -10.02
N SER A 31 16.84 -8.73 -9.88
CA SER A 31 16.09 -7.83 -10.77
C SER A 31 16.20 -6.37 -10.32
N ASN A 32 16.36 -5.42 -11.26
CA ASN A 32 16.05 -4.00 -11.03
C ASN A 32 14.51 -3.81 -11.02
N GLY A 33 13.86 -4.62 -10.19
CA GLY A 33 12.49 -5.06 -10.35
C GLY A 33 11.49 -4.37 -9.43
N TYR A 34 10.23 -4.71 -9.64
CA TYR A 34 9.15 -4.30 -8.76
C TYR A 34 9.37 -4.87 -7.37
N ARG A 35 8.92 -4.19 -6.33
CA ARG A 35 9.05 -4.63 -4.93
C ARG A 35 7.93 -4.04 -4.10
N LEU A 36 7.74 -4.53 -2.88
CA LEU A 36 6.98 -3.76 -1.91
C LEU A 36 7.72 -2.44 -1.60
N PRO A 37 6.99 -1.34 -1.38
CA PRO A 37 7.60 -0.10 -0.91
C PRO A 37 8.21 -0.31 0.47
N THR A 38 9.24 0.48 0.80
CA THR A 38 9.58 0.67 2.21
C THR A 38 8.48 1.47 2.90
N GLU A 39 8.37 1.39 4.21
CA GLU A 39 7.43 2.20 4.99
C GLU A 39 7.63 3.70 4.72
N ALA A 40 8.89 4.13 4.60
CA ALA A 40 9.24 5.52 4.33
C ALA A 40 8.82 5.97 2.93
N GLU A 41 9.04 5.13 1.91
CA GLU A 41 8.60 5.42 0.54
C GLU A 41 7.08 5.49 0.46
N TRP A 42 6.39 4.57 1.14
CA TRP A 42 4.94 4.56 1.21
C TRP A 42 4.44 5.87 1.82
N GLU A 43 5.00 6.30 2.96
CA GLU A 43 4.58 7.54 3.62
C GLU A 43 4.87 8.78 2.78
N TYR A 44 6.05 8.84 2.15
CA TYR A 44 6.41 9.93 1.25
C TYR A 44 5.41 10.05 0.09
N ALA A 45 5.07 8.93 -0.56
CA ALA A 45 4.07 8.89 -1.61
C ALA A 45 2.67 9.29 -1.08
N ALA A 46 2.28 8.79 0.10
CA ALA A 46 0.98 9.08 0.71
C ALA A 46 0.83 10.56 1.08
N ARG A 47 1.93 11.23 1.42
CA ARG A 47 1.92 12.67 1.75
C ARG A 47 1.85 13.57 0.52
N GLY A 48 1.94 13.03 -0.70
CA GLY A 48 2.02 13.84 -1.92
C GLY A 48 3.45 14.18 -2.36
N GLY A 49 4.45 13.48 -1.83
CA GLY A 49 5.86 13.67 -2.14
C GLY A 49 6.31 15.13 -2.01
N ASN A 50 7.07 15.63 -2.99
CA ASN A 50 7.51 17.02 -3.06
C ASN A 50 6.37 18.05 -3.24
N ARG A 51 5.15 17.60 -3.51
CA ARG A 51 3.95 18.45 -3.62
C ARG A 51 3.06 18.37 -2.38
N SER A 52 3.55 17.78 -1.29
CA SER A 52 2.82 17.62 -0.04
C SER A 52 2.24 18.95 0.45
N LYS A 53 0.95 18.93 0.77
CA LYS A 53 0.26 20.02 1.47
C LYS A 53 0.06 19.75 2.96
N ASN A 54 0.76 18.75 3.50
CA ASN A 54 0.70 18.35 4.91
C ASN A 54 -0.70 17.99 5.41
N TYR A 55 -1.50 17.37 4.55
CA TYR A 55 -2.82 16.88 4.93
C TYR A 55 -2.75 15.68 5.89
N ILE A 56 -3.82 15.52 6.67
CA ILE A 56 -4.02 14.41 7.62
C ILE A 56 -4.21 13.08 6.87
N TYR A 57 -4.95 13.11 5.76
CA TYR A 57 -5.19 11.98 4.85
C TYR A 57 -4.54 12.28 3.50
N SER A 58 -4.32 11.26 2.70
CA SER A 58 -3.66 11.44 1.40
C SER A 58 -4.53 12.29 0.47
N GLY A 59 -4.09 13.52 0.18
CA GLY A 59 -4.81 14.45 -0.69
C GLY A 59 -5.86 15.35 -0.02
N SER A 60 -6.23 15.15 1.27
CA SER A 60 -7.20 16.02 1.94
C SER A 60 -7.20 15.90 3.47
N ASN A 61 -7.69 16.95 4.16
CA ASN A 61 -8.08 16.85 5.57
C ASN A 61 -9.51 16.31 5.74
N ASN A 62 -10.30 16.23 4.67
CA ASN A 62 -11.62 15.60 4.69
C ASN A 62 -11.50 14.16 4.20
N ILE A 63 -11.66 13.20 5.11
CA ILE A 63 -11.53 11.77 4.83
C ILE A 63 -12.53 11.27 3.79
N ASP A 64 -13.76 11.79 3.76
CA ASP A 64 -14.80 11.31 2.85
C ASP A 64 -14.48 11.58 1.38
N LYS A 65 -13.61 12.55 1.10
CA LYS A 65 -13.14 12.87 -0.25
C LYS A 65 -12.10 11.88 -0.78
N VAL A 66 -11.32 11.25 0.10
CA VAL A 66 -10.09 10.54 -0.27
C VAL A 66 -10.06 9.08 0.16
N ALA A 67 -11.01 8.62 0.97
CA ALA A 67 -10.97 7.29 1.57
C ALA A 67 -12.31 6.54 1.53
N TRP A 68 -12.20 5.23 1.35
CA TRP A 68 -13.22 4.26 1.76
C TRP A 68 -12.86 3.70 3.14
N TYR A 69 -13.58 4.07 4.19
CA TYR A 69 -13.29 3.67 5.56
C TYR A 69 -14.55 3.20 6.27
N GLY A 70 -14.45 2.84 7.55
CA GLY A 70 -15.57 2.29 8.32
C GLY A 70 -16.81 3.18 8.33
N GLY A 71 -16.66 4.50 8.17
CA GLY A 71 -17.76 5.46 8.17
C GLY A 71 -18.55 5.53 6.86
N ASN A 72 -18.01 5.10 5.72
CA ASN A 72 -18.64 5.30 4.41
C ASN A 72 -18.59 4.10 3.45
N SER A 73 -17.88 3.03 3.79
CA SER A 73 -17.68 1.89 2.88
C SER A 73 -18.71 0.77 3.04
N GLY A 74 -19.49 0.76 4.13
CA GLY A 74 -20.32 -0.40 4.48
C GLY A 74 -19.52 -1.67 4.77
N GLY A 75 -18.24 -1.54 5.15
CA GLY A 75 -17.38 -2.66 5.55
C GLY A 75 -16.82 -3.50 4.40
N LYS A 76 -16.89 -3.00 3.17
CA LYS A 76 -16.39 -3.64 1.94
C LYS A 76 -15.36 -2.78 1.21
N THR A 77 -14.53 -3.42 0.41
CA THR A 77 -13.60 -2.75 -0.49
C THR A 77 -14.32 -2.24 -1.74
N TYR A 78 -13.67 -1.31 -2.43
CA TYR A 78 -14.16 -0.73 -3.67
C TYR A 78 -13.08 -0.79 -4.73
N ALA A 79 -13.48 -0.69 -6.00
CA ALA A 79 -12.54 -0.51 -7.10
C ALA A 79 -11.63 0.70 -6.82
N VAL A 80 -10.36 0.56 -7.20
CA VAL A 80 -9.35 1.59 -6.96
C VAL A 80 -9.67 2.87 -7.74
N GLY A 81 -9.28 4.02 -7.19
CA GLY A 81 -9.38 5.31 -7.89
C GLY A 81 -10.76 5.95 -7.94
N LEU A 82 -11.71 5.48 -7.12
CA LEU A 82 -13.06 6.06 -7.04
C LEU A 82 -13.17 7.29 -6.11
N LYS A 83 -12.11 7.59 -5.34
CA LYS A 83 -11.98 8.78 -4.49
C LYS A 83 -10.94 9.74 -5.08
N GLN A 84 -10.82 10.94 -4.51
CA GLN A 84 -9.85 11.92 -5.01
C GLN A 84 -8.40 11.43 -4.79
N PRO A 85 -7.48 11.68 -5.74
CA PRO A 85 -6.08 11.37 -5.55
C PRO A 85 -5.39 12.39 -4.66
N ASN A 86 -4.16 12.08 -4.26
CA ASN A 86 -3.25 13.06 -3.67
C ASN A 86 -2.55 13.95 -4.72
N GLU A 87 -1.66 14.82 -4.25
CA GLU A 87 -1.00 15.87 -5.03
C GLU A 87 -0.07 15.36 -6.15
N ILE A 88 0.24 14.06 -6.14
CA ILE A 88 1.03 13.38 -7.18
C ILE A 88 0.21 12.31 -7.93
N GLY A 89 -1.11 12.32 -7.80
CA GLY A 89 -2.00 11.48 -8.58
C GLY A 89 -2.14 10.04 -8.06
N ILE A 90 -1.74 9.76 -6.81
CA ILE A 90 -1.87 8.43 -6.21
C ILE A 90 -3.18 8.35 -5.42
N TYR A 91 -3.91 7.26 -5.63
CA TYR A 91 -5.22 7.00 -5.05
C TYR A 91 -5.14 6.00 -3.89
N ASP A 92 -6.17 6.04 -3.04
CA ASP A 92 -6.45 5.05 -1.99
C ASP A 92 -5.29 4.82 -1.00
N MET A 93 -4.43 5.84 -0.82
CA MET A 93 -3.40 5.83 0.23
C MET A 93 -3.98 6.13 1.63
N SER A 94 -5.31 6.14 1.76
CA SER A 94 -6.06 6.30 3.00
C SER A 94 -7.36 5.49 2.87
N GLY A 95 -7.52 4.42 3.64
CA GLY A 95 -8.66 3.51 3.54
C GLY A 95 -8.55 2.46 2.41
N ASN A 96 -9.70 1.96 1.99
CA ASN A 96 -9.90 0.79 1.12
C ASN A 96 -9.32 -0.50 1.72
N VAL A 97 -8.01 -0.69 1.62
CA VAL A 97 -7.29 -1.83 2.19
C VAL A 97 -6.02 -1.37 2.88
N TRP A 98 -5.62 -2.09 3.94
CA TRP A 98 -4.28 -1.95 4.47
C TRP A 98 -3.27 -2.40 3.43
N GLU A 99 -2.10 -1.76 3.39
CA GLU A 99 -1.07 -2.10 2.43
C GLU A 99 0.22 -2.54 3.10
N TRP A 100 0.67 -3.74 2.71
CA TRP A 100 1.94 -4.29 3.14
C TRP A 100 3.13 -3.46 2.66
N CYS A 101 4.02 -3.14 3.60
CA CYS A 101 5.35 -2.61 3.34
C CYS A 101 6.42 -3.67 3.61
N TRP A 102 7.61 -3.48 3.06
CA TRP A 102 8.72 -4.43 3.22
C TRP A 102 9.23 -4.50 4.67
N ASP A 103 9.21 -3.38 5.38
CA ASP A 103 9.85 -3.20 6.68
C ASP A 103 9.27 -4.14 7.75
N CYS A 104 10.15 -4.67 8.59
CA CYS A 104 9.75 -5.25 9.88
C CYS A 104 9.24 -4.14 10.79
N LYS A 105 8.22 -4.41 11.61
CA LYS A 105 7.74 -3.42 12.59
C LYS A 105 8.82 -3.17 13.64
N GLY A 106 9.13 -1.89 13.86
CA GLY A 106 10.02 -1.43 14.91
C GLY A 106 9.80 0.04 15.25
N ASN A 107 10.48 0.48 16.31
CA ASN A 107 10.57 1.88 16.70
C ASN A 107 11.52 2.63 15.77
N TYR A 108 11.23 3.90 15.52
CA TYR A 108 12.20 4.79 14.90
C TYR A 108 13.34 5.05 15.88
N THR A 109 14.57 4.97 15.40
CA THR A 109 15.77 5.16 16.23
C THR A 109 16.20 6.63 16.30
N SER A 110 15.66 7.48 15.42
CA SER A 110 15.92 8.91 15.35
C SER A 110 14.72 9.65 14.73
N PRO A 111 14.46 10.92 15.09
CA PRO A 111 13.45 11.75 14.43
C PRO A 111 13.71 12.00 12.94
N ARG A 112 14.97 11.94 12.49
CA ARG A 112 15.36 12.09 11.08
C ARG A 112 16.24 10.94 10.64
N GLN A 113 15.88 10.32 9.51
CA GLN A 113 16.60 9.21 8.91
C GLN A 113 16.56 9.33 7.38
N THR A 114 17.61 8.89 6.72
CA THR A 114 17.67 8.83 5.25
C THR A 114 17.30 7.42 4.80
N ASN A 115 16.16 7.28 4.11
CA ASN A 115 15.64 6.01 3.59
C ASN A 115 15.71 4.84 4.59
N PRO A 116 15.07 4.96 5.78
CA PRO A 116 15.07 3.87 6.75
C PRO A 116 14.35 2.65 6.17
N LYS A 117 14.90 1.46 6.45
CA LYS A 117 14.37 0.16 6.01
C LYS A 117 13.77 -0.67 7.17
N GLY A 118 13.56 -0.01 8.31
CA GLY A 118 13.18 -0.66 9.56
C GLY A 118 14.31 -1.52 10.15
N PRO A 119 14.03 -2.21 11.27
CA PRO A 119 14.95 -3.20 11.85
C PRO A 119 15.17 -4.38 10.91
N SER A 120 16.33 -5.03 11.02
CA SER A 120 16.71 -6.20 10.21
C SER A 120 15.88 -7.45 10.52
N SER A 121 15.25 -7.51 11.69
CA SER A 121 14.37 -8.59 12.13
C SER A 121 13.16 -8.06 12.90
N GLY A 122 12.08 -8.84 12.95
CA GLY A 122 10.86 -8.51 13.68
C GLY A 122 9.77 -9.57 13.44
N ILE A 123 8.80 -9.62 14.35
CA ILE A 123 7.73 -10.63 14.33
C ILE A 123 6.63 -10.35 13.28
N GLY A 124 6.58 -9.14 12.72
CA GLY A 124 5.57 -8.75 11.76
C GLY A 124 6.05 -7.69 10.79
N ARG A 125 5.34 -7.56 9.67
CA ARG A 125 5.61 -6.58 8.61
C ARG A 125 4.68 -5.39 8.77
N VAL A 126 5.16 -4.22 8.38
CA VAL A 126 4.42 -2.96 8.49
C VAL A 126 3.19 -2.97 7.57
N LEU A 127 2.08 -2.46 8.11
CA LEU A 127 0.87 -2.11 7.38
C LEU A 127 0.63 -0.59 7.42
N ARG A 128 0.23 -0.01 6.30
CA ARG A 128 -0.06 1.43 6.16
C ARG A 128 -1.42 1.67 5.49
N GLY A 129 -1.99 2.86 5.69
CA GLY A 129 -3.18 3.35 4.98
C GLY A 129 -4.53 3.14 5.66
N GLY A 130 -4.68 2.18 6.57
CA GLY A 130 -6.00 1.82 7.10
C GLY A 130 -6.83 1.03 6.08
N SER A 131 -8.08 0.72 6.38
CA SER A 131 -8.95 -0.02 5.47
C SER A 131 -10.42 0.39 5.56
N CYS A 132 -11.25 -0.19 4.70
CA CYS A 132 -12.71 -0.07 4.72
C CYS A 132 -13.35 -0.44 6.06
N ARG A 133 -12.67 -1.20 6.93
CA ARG A 133 -13.18 -1.60 8.25
C ARG A 133 -12.71 -0.71 9.41
N ASN A 134 -11.84 0.26 9.15
CA ASN A 134 -11.24 1.05 10.23
C ASN A 134 -11.89 2.42 10.39
N TYR A 135 -11.85 2.94 11.62
CA TYR A 135 -12.20 4.34 11.90
C TYR A 135 -11.19 5.31 11.27
N ALA A 136 -11.65 6.53 11.00
CA ALA A 136 -10.86 7.58 10.34
C ALA A 136 -9.46 7.79 10.93
N ARG A 137 -9.32 7.74 12.27
CA ARG A 137 -8.02 7.89 12.95
C ARG A 137 -6.94 6.91 12.50
N TYR A 138 -7.32 5.74 11.99
CA TYR A 138 -6.38 4.72 11.48
C TYR A 138 -6.05 4.89 10.00
N CYS A 139 -6.79 5.72 9.28
CA CYS A 139 -6.55 6.02 7.85
C CYS A 139 -5.62 7.22 7.64
N ARG A 140 -5.12 7.84 8.70
CA ARG A 140 -4.18 8.98 8.60
C ARG A 140 -2.88 8.53 7.93
N VAL A 141 -2.25 9.41 7.16
CA VAL A 141 -0.97 9.11 6.49
C VAL A 141 0.12 8.69 7.48
N ALA A 142 0.12 9.24 8.69
CA ALA A 142 1.09 8.93 9.75
C ALA A 142 0.78 7.64 10.55
N ASN A 143 -0.38 7.00 10.33
CA ASN A 143 -0.80 5.86 11.14
C ASN A 143 -0.13 4.55 10.71
N ARG A 144 0.63 3.94 11.61
CA ARG A 144 1.43 2.74 11.33
C ARG A 144 0.89 1.55 12.10
N ASP A 145 0.65 0.44 11.41
CA ASP A 145 0.28 -0.83 12.04
C ASP A 145 1.23 -1.95 11.59
N TYR A 146 0.96 -3.19 11.99
CA TYR A 146 1.68 -4.37 11.53
C TYR A 146 0.81 -5.62 11.60
N SER A 147 1.23 -6.66 10.88
CA SER A 147 0.65 -7.99 11.04
C SER A 147 1.70 -9.06 10.73
N MET A 148 1.41 -10.30 11.10
CA MET A 148 2.29 -11.44 10.80
C MET A 148 2.29 -11.71 9.28
N PRO A 149 3.44 -12.04 8.68
CA PRO A 149 3.57 -12.11 7.21
C PRO A 149 2.72 -13.21 6.55
N ASP A 150 2.28 -14.21 7.31
CA ASP A 150 1.40 -15.30 6.89
C ASP A 150 -0.10 -14.95 7.05
N TYR A 151 -0.44 -13.87 7.76
CA TYR A 151 -1.83 -13.46 7.97
C TYR A 151 -2.41 -12.81 6.71
N ARG A 152 -3.67 -13.15 6.44
CA ARG A 152 -4.42 -12.63 5.30
C ARG A 152 -5.82 -12.24 5.76
N HIS A 153 -6.24 -11.04 5.37
CA HIS A 153 -7.61 -10.57 5.58
C HIS A 153 -8.15 -10.01 4.28
N SER A 154 -9.47 -10.02 4.12
CA SER A 154 -10.16 -9.49 2.93
C SER A 154 -9.96 -7.98 2.70
N TYR A 155 -9.36 -7.30 3.68
CA TYR A 155 -9.06 -5.87 3.65
C TYR A 155 -7.55 -5.59 3.77
N TYR A 156 -6.72 -6.61 3.51
CA TYR A 156 -5.27 -6.48 3.35
C TYR A 156 -4.93 -6.61 1.87
N GLY A 157 -4.13 -5.68 1.38
CA GLY A 157 -3.62 -5.63 0.01
C GLY A 157 -2.17 -5.15 0.00
N PHE A 158 -1.72 -4.70 -1.15
CA PHE A 158 -0.37 -4.17 -1.34
C PHE A 158 -0.32 -3.28 -2.57
N ARG A 159 0.77 -2.53 -2.67
CA ARG A 159 1.18 -1.86 -3.91
C ARG A 159 2.63 -2.15 -4.21
N ILE A 160 3.02 -1.88 -5.44
CA ILE A 160 4.37 -2.11 -5.94
C ILE A 160 5.10 -0.78 -6.13
N ALA A 161 6.38 -0.76 -5.74
CA ALA A 161 7.35 0.26 -6.09
C ALA A 161 8.30 -0.33 -7.14
N ARG A 162 8.89 0.52 -7.97
CA ARG A 162 9.93 0.14 -8.93
C ARG A 162 11.14 1.03 -8.72
N ASN A 163 12.33 0.43 -8.71
CA ASN A 163 13.57 1.19 -8.70
C ASN A 163 13.70 2.00 -10.00
N LYS A 164 14.40 3.14 -9.94
CA LYS A 164 14.75 3.92 -11.13
C LYS A 164 15.81 3.23 -11.97
#